data_AF-A0A2P9HK17-F1
#
_entry.id   AF-A0A2P9HK17-F1
#
_cell.length_a   1.000
_cell.length_b   1.000
_cell.length_c   1.000
_cell.angle_alpha   90.00
_cell.angle_beta   90.00
_cell.angle_gamma   90.00
#
_symmetry.space_group_name_H-M   'P 1'
#
loop_
_entity.id
_entity.type
_entity.pdbx_description
1 polymer ?
#
loop_
_entity_poly.entity_id
_entity_poly.type
_entity_poly.pdbx_seq_one_letter_code
_entity_poly.pdbx_strand_id
1 'polypeptide(L)'
;MPENGTEHTVAVEARGDSLGPFFNRWLVYYDELRTPPTSDLIGQLCVVQLLDGRTLVKKLMRGSHPDLYHLLSQTESPIEDVELLWAARVTSMAPR
;
A
#
# COMPACT_ATOMS: atom_id res chain seq x y z
N MET A 1 12.05 -15.84 -1.98
CA MET A 1 11.43 -14.86 -1.06
C MET A 1 12.39 -13.70 -0.87
N PRO A 2 11.91 -12.47 -0.60
CA PRO A 2 12.78 -11.33 -0.31
C PRO A 2 13.61 -11.58 0.95
N GLU A 3 14.72 -10.85 1.12
CA GLU A 3 15.70 -11.04 2.20
C GLU A 3 15.07 -10.98 3.61
N ASN A 4 13.99 -10.22 3.79
CA ASN A 4 13.24 -10.09 5.05
C ASN A 4 11.86 -10.78 5.01
N GLY A 5 11.68 -11.81 4.18
CA GLY A 5 10.42 -12.54 4.05
C GLY A 5 10.10 -13.39 5.28
N THR A 6 8.83 -13.39 5.68
CA THR A 6 8.24 -14.29 6.68
C THR A 6 7.38 -15.36 6.00
N GLU A 7 6.86 -16.34 6.76
CA GLU A 7 5.89 -17.33 6.24
C GLU A 7 4.58 -16.69 5.72
N HIS A 8 4.30 -15.45 6.13
CA HIS A 8 3.12 -14.69 5.69
C HIS A 8 3.43 -13.71 4.56
N THR A 9 4.68 -13.63 4.10
CA THR A 9 5.02 -12.70 3.02
C THR A 9 4.40 -13.15 1.70
N VAL A 10 3.57 -12.29 1.13
CA VAL A 10 2.96 -12.46 -0.19
C VAL A 10 3.43 -11.36 -1.13
N ALA A 11 3.12 -11.50 -2.42
CA ALA A 11 3.47 -10.51 -3.43
C ALA A 11 2.24 -10.13 -4.27
N VAL A 12 2.12 -8.84 -4.59
CA VAL A 12 1.19 -8.34 -5.61
C VAL A 12 1.98 -7.71 -6.76
N GLU A 13 1.45 -7.80 -7.97
CA GLU A 13 2.04 -7.12 -9.13
C GLU A 13 1.56 -5.67 -9.15
N ALA A 14 2.50 -4.71 -9.11
CA ALA A 14 2.20 -3.31 -9.34
C ALA A 14 1.72 -3.12 -10.79
N ARG A 15 0.56 -2.49 -10.97
CA ARG A 15 -0.01 -2.17 -12.28
C ARG A 15 -0.37 -0.70 -12.36
N GLY A 16 -0.11 -0.10 -13.51
CA GLY A 16 -0.36 1.31 -13.77
C GLY A 16 0.80 2.21 -13.35
N ASP A 17 0.57 3.51 -13.43
CA ASP A 17 1.63 4.52 -13.32
C ASP A 17 1.75 5.13 -11.93
N SER A 18 0.93 4.71 -10.96
CA SER A 18 0.82 5.39 -9.67
C SER A 18 2.08 5.34 -8.80
N LEU A 19 2.89 4.30 -8.97
CA LEU A 19 4.22 4.18 -8.36
C LEU A 19 5.32 4.79 -9.26
N GLY A 20 4.97 5.35 -10.41
CA GLY A 20 5.88 5.77 -11.46
C GLY A 20 6.02 4.72 -12.56
N PRO A 21 6.24 5.13 -13.82
CA PRO A 21 6.24 4.23 -14.99
C PRO A 21 7.34 3.15 -14.92
N PHE A 22 8.43 3.39 -14.18
CA PHE A 22 9.53 2.44 -14.00
C PHE A 22 9.18 1.22 -13.15
N PHE A 23 8.16 1.32 -12.30
CA PHE A 23 7.75 0.26 -11.37
C PHE A 23 6.58 -0.55 -11.87
N ASN A 24 6.10 -0.28 -13.09
CA ASN A 24 5.04 -1.07 -13.70
C ASN A 24 5.50 -2.53 -13.83
N ARG A 25 4.64 -3.47 -13.43
CA ARG A 25 4.88 -4.92 -13.38
C ARG A 25 5.91 -5.40 -12.35
N TRP A 26 6.36 -4.54 -11.43
CA TRP A 26 7.19 -4.99 -10.31
C TRP A 26 6.37 -5.81 -9.31
N LEU A 27 7.04 -6.71 -8.60
CA LEU A 27 6.48 -7.43 -7.46
C LEU A 27 6.65 -6.57 -6.22
N VAL A 28 5.55 -6.35 -5.51
CA VAL A 28 5.49 -5.63 -4.23
C VAL A 28 5.22 -6.66 -3.14
N TYR A 29 6.14 -6.77 -2.20
CA TYR A 29 6.08 -7.74 -1.10
C TYR A 29 5.57 -7.07 0.18
N TYR A 30 4.71 -7.79 0.90
CA TYR A 30 4.19 -7.40 2.20
C TYR A 30 3.80 -8.64 2.99
N ASP A 31 3.68 -8.53 4.32
CA ASP A 31 3.15 -9.61 5.14
C ASP A 31 1.61 -9.58 5.09
N GLU A 32 0.96 -10.71 4.82
CA GLU A 32 -0.50 -10.82 4.65
C GLU A 32 -1.28 -10.74 5.98
N LEU A 33 -0.99 -9.70 6.76
CA LEU A 33 -1.71 -9.35 7.96
C LEU A 33 -2.75 -8.29 7.62
N ARG A 34 -3.99 -8.72 7.40
CA ARG A 34 -5.12 -7.87 7.00
C ARG A 34 -5.79 -7.22 8.21
N THR A 35 -5.05 -6.37 8.93
CA THR A 35 -5.54 -5.63 10.10
C THR A 35 -5.89 -4.18 9.76
N PRO A 36 -6.80 -3.54 10.52
CA PRO A 36 -7.06 -2.12 10.38
C PRO A 36 -5.78 -1.29 10.48
N PRO A 37 -5.67 -0.14 9.78
CA PRO A 37 -4.43 0.61 9.75
C PRO A 37 -4.07 1.19 11.13
N THR A 38 -2.84 0.93 11.56
CA THR A 38 -2.28 1.45 12.81
C THR A 38 -1.42 2.69 12.55
N SER A 39 -1.14 3.46 13.61
CA SER A 39 -0.44 4.74 13.50
C SER A 39 0.99 4.65 12.97
N ASP A 40 1.65 3.50 13.14
CA ASP A 40 3.00 3.21 12.62
C ASP A 40 3.04 3.07 11.08
N LEU A 41 1.89 2.86 10.43
CA LEU A 41 1.79 2.82 8.97
C LEU A 41 1.74 4.22 8.34
N ILE A 42 1.52 5.27 9.13
CA ILE A 42 1.48 6.64 8.62
C ILE A 42 2.86 7.06 8.10
N GLY A 43 2.88 7.59 6.89
CA GLY A 43 4.10 7.95 6.16
C GLY A 43 4.78 6.78 5.45
N GLN A 44 4.29 5.55 5.62
CA GLN A 44 4.87 4.36 4.98
C GLN A 44 4.23 4.08 3.63
N LEU A 45 4.97 3.40 2.76
CA LEU A 45 4.41 2.79 1.56
C LEU A 45 3.67 1.52 1.99
N CYS A 46 2.38 1.44 1.67
CA CYS A 46 1.51 0.36 2.10
C CYS A 46 0.75 -0.23 0.91
N VAL A 47 0.48 -1.53 1.00
CA VAL A 47 -0.63 -2.15 0.28
C VAL A 47 -1.89 -1.89 1.12
N VAL A 48 -2.92 -1.33 0.51
CA VAL A 48 -4.16 -0.96 1.19
C VAL A 48 -5.36 -1.53 0.46
N GLN A 49 -6.41 -1.83 1.21
CA GLN A 49 -7.69 -2.25 0.67
C GLN A 49 -8.76 -1.22 1.04
N LEU A 50 -9.38 -0.64 0.01
CA LEU A 50 -10.52 0.26 0.16
C LEU A 50 -11.80 -0.54 0.42
N LEU A 51 -12.79 0.10 1.05
CA LEU A 51 -14.14 -0.46 1.26
C LEU A 51 -14.82 -0.88 -0.06
N ASP A 52 -14.49 -0.20 -1.16
CA ASP A 52 -15.04 -0.47 -2.49
C ASP A 52 -14.42 -1.69 -3.21
N GLY A 53 -13.53 -2.42 -2.53
CA GLY A 53 -12.91 -3.62 -3.08
C GLY A 53 -11.62 -3.38 -3.88
N ARG A 54 -11.17 -2.14 -4.08
CA ARG A 54 -9.87 -1.87 -4.73
C ARG A 54 -8.68 -2.07 -3.78
N THR A 55 -7.70 -2.86 -4.23
CA THR A 55 -6.38 -2.98 -3.58
C THR A 55 -5.38 -2.06 -4.29
N LEU A 56 -4.69 -1.21 -3.55
CA LEU A 56 -3.76 -0.21 -4.09
C LEU A 56 -2.43 -0.23 -3.35
N VAL A 57 -1.36 0.23 -4.01
CA VAL A 57 -0.08 0.50 -3.36
C VAL A 57 0.12 2.01 -3.32
N LYS A 58 0.08 2.60 -2.12
CA LYS A 58 0.10 4.05 -1.91
C LYS A 58 0.87 4.40 -0.65
N LYS A 59 1.38 5.62 -0.56
CA LYS A 59 1.89 6.13 0.71
C LYS A 59 0.70 6.56 1.58
N LEU A 60 0.61 5.98 2.77
CA LEU A 60 -0.51 6.20 3.68
C LEU A 60 -0.27 7.47 4.52
N MET A 61 -1.23 8.38 4.58
CA MET A 61 -1.17 9.59 5.39
C MET A 61 -2.43 9.73 6.24
N ARG A 62 -2.33 10.47 7.36
CA ARG A 62 -3.48 10.77 8.22
C ARG A 62 -4.47 11.65 7.44
N GLY A 63 -5.75 11.31 7.47
CA GLY A 63 -6.82 12.12 6.93
C GLY A 63 -7.23 13.27 7.86
N SER A 64 -8.31 13.95 7.49
CA SER A 64 -8.87 15.08 8.24
C SER A 64 -9.51 14.67 9.57
N HIS A 65 -9.99 13.43 9.67
CA HIS A 65 -10.65 12.86 10.85
C HIS A 65 -10.06 11.50 11.25
N PRO A 66 -10.30 11.03 12.49
CA PRO A 66 -9.99 9.64 12.85
C PRO A 66 -10.59 8.65 11.85
N ASP A 67 -9.85 7.57 11.59
CA ASP A 67 -10.21 6.48 10.66
C ASP A 67 -10.31 6.88 9.17
N LEU A 68 -10.02 8.14 8.83
CA LEU A 68 -9.83 8.60 7.46
C LEU A 68 -8.34 8.73 7.12
N TYR A 69 -8.01 8.42 5.87
CA TYR A 69 -6.64 8.42 5.38
C TYR A 69 -6.55 9.11 4.02
N HIS A 70 -5.44 9.81 3.77
CA HIS A 70 -5.06 10.24 2.44
C HIS A 70 -4.09 9.22 1.83
N LEU A 71 -4.29 8.89 0.56
CA LEU A 71 -3.45 7.96 -0.20
C LEU A 71 -2.67 8.74 -1.25
N LEU A 72 -1.35 8.83 -1.05
CA LEU A 72 -0.48 9.55 -1.97
C LEU A 72 0.14 8.61 -3.01
N SER A 73 0.23 9.12 -4.23
CA SER A 73 0.91 8.49 -5.37
C SER A 73 2.17 9.29 -5.72
N GLN A 74 3.05 8.74 -6.55
CA GLN A 74 4.17 9.53 -7.10
C GLN A 74 3.74 10.46 -8.24
N THR A 75 2.74 10.05 -9.02
CA THR A 75 2.40 10.67 -10.32
C THR A 75 0.96 11.17 -10.42
N GLU A 76 0.04 10.56 -9.65
CA GLU A 76 -1.39 10.88 -9.65
C GLU A 76 -1.74 11.80 -8.48
N SER A 77 -2.85 12.53 -8.60
CA SER A 77 -3.41 13.29 -7.48
C SER A 77 -3.70 12.37 -6.28
N PRO A 78 -3.60 12.90 -5.04
CA PRO A 78 -4.00 12.18 -3.84
C PRO A 78 -5.44 11.69 -3.91
N ILE A 79 -5.70 10.53 -3.30
CA ILE A 79 -7.06 10.13 -2.92
C ILE A 79 -7.24 10.58 -1.47
N GLU A 80 -8.18 11.49 -1.23
CA GLU A 80 -8.31 12.13 0.08
C GLU A 80 -9.44 11.52 0.92
N ASP A 81 -9.24 11.46 2.24
CA ASP A 81 -10.27 11.15 3.24
C ASP A 81 -11.07 9.89 2.96
N VAL A 82 -10.34 8.79 2.73
CA VAL A 82 -10.93 7.47 2.50
C VAL A 82 -10.79 6.56 3.71
N GLU A 83 -11.80 5.72 3.91
CA GLU A 83 -11.77 4.60 4.84
C GLU A 83 -11.06 3.39 4.21
N LEU A 84 -10.35 2.63 5.05
CA LEU A 84 -9.61 1.44 4.65
C LEU A 84 -10.12 0.22 5.42
N LEU A 85 -10.31 -0.90 4.73
CA LEU A 85 -10.56 -2.21 5.36
C LEU A 85 -9.31 -2.70 6.10
N TRP A 86 -8.16 -2.60 5.45
CA TRP A 86 -6.87 -2.96 6.04
C TRP A 86 -5.73 -2.26 5.31
N ALA A 87 -4.58 -2.20 5.97
CA ALA A 87 -3.32 -1.75 5.38
C ALA A 87 -2.16 -2.61 5.89
N ALA A 88 -1.21 -2.89 5.01
CA ALA A 88 0.02 -3.61 5.33
C ALA A 88 1.22 -2.88 4.74
N ARG A 89 2.30 -2.77 5.53
CA ARG A 89 3.53 -2.11 5.09
C ARG A 89 4.19 -2.90 3.96
N VAL A 90 4.61 -2.21 2.91
CA VAL A 90 5.49 -2.78 1.89
C VAL A 90 6.86 -3.05 2.50
N THR A 91 7.31 -4.29 2.43
CA THR A 91 8.61 -4.72 2.99
C THR A 91 9.72 -4.71 1.95
N SER A 92 9.38 -4.96 0.68
CA SER A 92 10.32 -4.95 -0.43
C SER A 92 9.61 -4.78 -1.77
N MET A 93 10.34 -4.32 -2.80
CA MET A 93 9.88 -4.27 -4.18
C MET A 93 11.00 -4.79 -5.08
N ALA A 94 10.66 -5.62 -6.07
CA ALA A 94 11.62 -6.15 -7.03
C ALA A 94 11.03 -6.20 -8.45
N PRO A 95 11.85 -6.01 -9.50
CA PRO A 95 11.40 -6.27 -10.86
C PRO A 95 11.01 -7.75 -11.00
N ARG A 96 10.01 -8.03 -11.85
CA ARG A 96 9.55 -9.40 -12.16
C ARG A 96 10.51 -10.12 -13.09
#